data_AF-A0A9P6D8A9-F1
#
_entry.id   AF-A0A9P6D8A9-F1
#
_cell.length_a   1.000
_cell.length_b   1.000
_cell.length_c   1.000
_cell.angle_alpha   90.00
_cell.angle_beta   90.00
_cell.angle_gamma   90.00
#
_symmetry.space_group_name_H-M   'P 1'
#
loop_
_entity.id
_entity.type
_entity.pdbx_description
1 polymer ?
#
loop_
_entity_poly.entity_id
_entity_poly.type
_entity_poly.pdbx_seq_one_letter_code
_entity_poly.pdbx_strand_id
1 'polypeptide(L)'
;MSKERDDLDAARTASSIYMELIQSTIQERPQTDALYKLCNAIKGRQETANLRRFLHGLADSNLKQPSGFASNHRSALQKATSRLKADRTSEVAIRSQLKEQSNLLNQANREVKASRAVLDHKRQVALLLETLAHKEDIRLQRFSEIRVLVDELRKSTANVYAQELPSVPNEPEGVTATNVGRSSYLQDTLATLHAHRIHTLRLSRQPPAPDLAPSLRAAVAKQLSLPEDDPSVQKMVDQLGDRARRKAQAQCSYHGILSLRTPEHDIDIDELSSAVRDQHEELQELSDLSISLIHLSQNYIRSLHTFSTETLPVISNTLDESRQFAEGETYIGVLKNTVTLSEPPPNGQRADRWSKTLNNTTDSVKRSVTQCQQRADFIASTLKPLEDDIEQPALVAKHEESTSKADEYASTLLERKAKKVEQAERLVRDVQRYIKDGKLLAGIE
;
A
#
# COMPACT_ATOMS: atom_id res chain seq x y z
N MET A 1 -24.24 27.08 0.53
CA MET A 1 -23.63 28.03 1.48
C MET A 1 -24.18 27.93 2.91
N SER A 2 -25.46 28.25 3.22
CA SER A 2 -25.94 28.09 4.62
C SER A 2 -26.07 26.62 5.04
N LYS A 3 -26.63 25.79 4.15
CA LYS A 3 -26.91 24.37 4.44
C LYS A 3 -25.64 23.51 4.65
N GLU A 4 -24.56 23.80 3.92
CA GLU A 4 -23.27 23.11 4.09
C GLU A 4 -22.54 23.48 5.37
N ARG A 5 -22.78 24.68 5.93
CA ARG A 5 -22.25 25.04 7.25
C ARG A 5 -22.97 24.27 8.35
N ASP A 6 -24.29 24.17 8.23
CA ASP A 6 -25.12 23.44 9.19
C ASP A 6 -24.76 21.93 9.21
N ASP A 7 -24.48 21.34 8.05
CA ASP A 7 -24.06 19.93 7.93
C ASP A 7 -22.64 19.69 8.51
N LEU A 8 -21.73 20.66 8.36
CA LEU A 8 -20.36 20.54 8.89
C LEU A 8 -20.32 20.68 10.43
N ASP A 9 -21.17 21.55 10.99
CA ASP A 9 -21.27 21.74 12.44
C ASP A 9 -22.00 20.56 13.11
N ALA A 10 -22.95 19.93 12.42
CA ALA A 10 -23.58 18.67 12.85
C ALA A 10 -22.57 17.50 12.88
N ALA A 11 -21.66 17.42 11.90
CA ALA A 11 -20.62 16.39 11.87
C ALA A 11 -19.58 16.58 12.99
N ARG A 12 -19.22 17.83 13.31
CA ARG A 12 -18.29 18.14 14.41
C ARG A 12 -18.88 17.83 15.78
N THR A 13 -20.15 18.13 15.99
CA THR A 13 -20.85 17.78 17.25
C THR A 13 -21.00 16.27 17.42
N ALA A 14 -21.31 15.53 16.36
CA ALA A 14 -21.36 14.07 16.40
C ALA A 14 -20.00 13.42 16.74
N SER A 15 -18.91 13.95 16.19
CA SER A 15 -17.55 13.46 16.47
C SER A 15 -17.12 13.72 17.92
N SER A 16 -17.46 14.90 18.46
CA SER A 16 -17.17 15.26 19.86
C SER A 16 -17.88 14.33 20.85
N ILE A 17 -19.17 14.06 20.61
CA ILE A 17 -19.98 13.17 21.47
C ILE A 17 -19.42 11.74 21.42
N TYR A 18 -18.97 11.27 20.25
CA TYR A 18 -18.39 9.94 20.11
C TYR A 18 -17.06 9.79 20.86
N MET A 19 -16.25 10.85 20.90
CA MET A 19 -14.98 10.86 21.65
C MET A 19 -15.19 10.90 23.16
N GLU A 20 -16.19 11.63 23.65
CA GLU A 20 -16.58 11.63 25.07
C GLU A 20 -17.17 10.27 25.50
N LEU A 21 -17.92 9.60 24.62
CA LEU A 21 -18.43 8.24 24.88
C LEU A 21 -17.30 7.19 24.96
N ILE A 22 -16.27 7.34 24.13
CA ILE A 22 -15.07 6.48 24.18
C ILE A 22 -14.25 6.77 25.44
N GLN A 23 -14.10 8.04 25.84
CA GLN A 23 -13.36 8.39 27.06
C GLN A 23 -14.07 7.93 28.34
N SER A 24 -15.40 8.06 28.42
CA SER A 24 -16.20 7.57 29.55
C SER A 24 -16.24 6.05 29.66
N THR A 25 -16.27 5.32 28.54
CA THR A 25 -16.20 3.84 28.55
C THR A 25 -14.82 3.27 28.89
N ILE A 26 -13.75 4.07 28.77
CA ILE A 26 -12.40 3.69 29.19
C ILE A 26 -12.17 3.94 30.68
N GLN A 27 -12.88 4.89 31.31
CA GLN A 27 -12.65 5.27 32.71
C GLN A 27 -13.43 4.47 33.76
N GLU A 28 -14.51 3.75 33.42
CA GLU A 28 -15.23 2.90 34.37
C GLU A 28 -14.86 1.42 34.23
N ARG A 29 -13.83 0.94 34.96
CA ARG A 29 -13.56 -0.50 35.09
C ARG A 29 -13.30 -0.97 36.53
N PRO A 30 -14.36 -1.21 37.34
CA PRO A 30 -14.28 -2.09 38.51
C PRO A 30 -13.92 -3.55 38.15
N GLN A 31 -14.06 -3.95 36.88
CA GLN A 31 -13.75 -5.30 36.41
C GLN A 31 -12.25 -5.58 36.22
N THR A 32 -11.44 -4.58 35.88
CA THR A 32 -9.98 -4.77 35.75
C THR A 32 -9.31 -5.00 37.10
N ASP A 33 -9.77 -4.33 38.15
CA ASP A 33 -9.28 -4.53 39.51
C ASP A 33 -9.66 -5.91 40.08
N ALA A 34 -10.86 -6.40 39.76
CA ALA A 34 -11.29 -7.74 40.15
C ALA A 34 -10.45 -8.83 39.44
N LEU A 35 -10.17 -8.66 38.15
CA LEU A 35 -9.30 -9.56 37.38
C LEU A 35 -7.85 -9.50 37.87
N TYR A 36 -7.34 -8.33 38.22
CA TYR A 36 -6.01 -8.16 38.79
C TYR A 36 -5.87 -8.88 40.15
N LYS A 37 -6.87 -8.74 41.04
CA LYS A 37 -6.91 -9.46 42.32
C LYS A 37 -7.03 -10.98 42.14
N LEU A 38 -7.81 -11.45 41.15
CA LEU A 38 -7.94 -12.87 40.84
C LEU A 38 -6.62 -13.45 40.29
N CYS A 39 -5.94 -12.74 39.40
CA CYS A 39 -4.63 -13.12 38.87
C CYS A 39 -3.58 -13.24 39.98
N ASN A 40 -3.57 -12.30 40.93
CA ASN A 40 -2.65 -12.36 42.08
C ASN A 40 -2.96 -13.55 43.03
N ALA A 41 -4.24 -13.89 43.23
CA ALA A 41 -4.63 -15.03 44.04
C ALA A 41 -4.26 -16.38 43.39
N ILE A 42 -4.35 -16.50 42.06
CA ILE A 42 -3.95 -17.69 41.31
C ILE A 42 -2.43 -17.85 41.32
N LYS A 43 -1.68 -16.76 41.17
CA LYS A 43 -0.21 -16.75 41.25
C LYS A 43 0.28 -17.29 42.61
N GLY A 44 -0.32 -16.85 43.71
CA GLY A 44 -0.01 -17.37 45.06
C GLY A 44 -0.32 -18.87 45.25
N ARG A 45 -1.35 -19.40 44.59
CA ARG A 45 -1.68 -20.84 44.61
C ARG A 45 -0.68 -21.68 43.79
N GLN A 46 -0.23 -21.16 42.65
CA GLN A 46 0.76 -21.84 41.80
C GLN A 46 2.13 -21.89 42.49
N GLU A 47 2.54 -20.79 43.12
CA GLU A 47 3.80 -20.69 43.86
C GLU A 47 3.80 -21.61 45.09
N THR A 48 2.68 -21.67 45.84
CA THR A 48 2.54 -22.62 46.96
C THR A 48 2.48 -24.08 46.51
N ALA A 49 1.92 -24.40 45.34
CA ALA A 49 1.94 -25.75 44.78
C ALA A 49 3.35 -26.17 44.32
N ASN A 50 4.11 -25.26 43.70
CA ASN A 50 5.50 -25.49 43.30
C ASN A 50 6.41 -25.68 44.53
N LEU A 51 6.21 -24.87 45.58
CA LEU A 51 6.93 -25.02 46.84
C LEU A 51 6.60 -26.35 47.53
N ARG A 52 5.34 -26.80 47.46
CA ARG A 52 4.93 -28.13 47.96
C ARG A 52 5.58 -29.27 47.18
N ARG A 53 5.66 -29.18 45.85
CA ARG A 53 6.35 -30.19 45.02
C ARG A 53 7.84 -30.23 45.31
N PHE A 54 8.46 -29.07 45.50
CA PHE A 54 9.87 -28.97 45.89
C PHE A 54 10.12 -29.58 47.28
N LEU A 55 9.27 -29.28 48.26
CA LEU A 55 9.34 -29.86 49.61
C LEU A 55 9.08 -31.38 49.61
N HIS A 56 8.13 -31.88 48.80
CA HIS A 56 7.92 -33.31 48.62
C HIS A 56 9.11 -33.99 47.96
N GLY A 57 9.72 -33.38 46.94
CA GLY A 57 10.96 -33.89 46.34
C GLY A 57 12.13 -33.95 47.34
N LEU A 58 12.25 -32.97 48.23
CA LEU A 58 13.24 -32.98 49.31
C LEU A 58 12.92 -34.04 50.38
N ALA A 59 11.65 -34.22 50.75
CA ALA A 59 11.24 -35.25 51.70
C ALA A 59 11.49 -36.67 51.16
N ASP A 60 11.17 -36.93 49.89
CA ASP A 60 11.42 -38.22 49.24
C ASP A 60 12.92 -38.53 49.08
N SER A 61 13.75 -37.48 48.97
CA SER A 61 15.22 -37.63 48.94
C SER A 61 15.83 -37.96 50.31
N ASN A 62 15.15 -37.60 51.40
CA ASN A 62 15.63 -37.77 52.78
C ASN A 62 14.99 -38.97 53.52
N LEU A 63 13.92 -39.58 53.00
CA LEU A 63 13.19 -40.68 53.65
C LEU A 63 13.73 -42.09 53.38
N LYS A 64 14.87 -42.25 52.69
CA LYS A 64 15.58 -43.55 52.59
C LYS A 64 16.77 -43.60 53.55
N GLN A 65 16.52 -43.58 54.85
CA GLN A 65 17.41 -44.23 55.81
C GLN A 65 17.01 -45.72 55.92
N PRO A 66 17.87 -46.67 55.49
CA PRO A 66 17.65 -48.07 55.78
C PRO A 66 18.21 -48.38 57.18
N SER A 67 17.32 -48.53 58.15
CA SER A 67 17.60 -49.28 59.36
C SER A 67 17.69 -50.76 58.99
N GLY A 68 18.87 -51.37 59.15
CA GLY A 68 19.01 -52.83 59.09
C GLY A 68 20.17 -53.31 58.24
N PHE A 69 21.32 -53.45 58.91
CA PHE A 69 22.39 -54.42 58.66
C PHE A 69 22.18 -55.42 57.51
N ALA A 70 22.84 -55.16 56.38
CA ALA A 70 23.65 -56.14 55.67
C ALA A 70 24.43 -55.43 54.56
N SER A 71 25.72 -55.71 54.53
CA SER A 71 26.72 -55.33 53.53
C SER A 71 26.17 -55.26 52.11
N ASN A 72 26.15 -54.06 51.54
CA ASN A 72 26.35 -53.88 50.11
C ASN A 72 27.25 -52.67 49.93
N HIS A 73 28.56 -52.92 49.91
CA HIS A 73 29.59 -51.99 49.45
C HIS A 73 29.37 -51.70 47.96
N ARG A 74 28.29 -50.99 47.65
CA ARG A 74 28.15 -50.25 46.40
C ARG A 74 29.19 -49.14 46.49
N SER A 75 30.36 -49.40 45.90
CA SER A 75 31.55 -48.54 46.04
C SER A 75 31.19 -47.09 45.77
N ALA A 76 31.83 -46.14 46.45
CA ALA A 76 31.60 -44.71 46.22
C ALA A 76 31.67 -44.33 44.72
N LEU A 77 32.47 -45.09 43.95
CA LEU A 77 32.57 -45.01 42.50
C LEU A 77 31.27 -45.37 41.76
N GLN A 78 30.50 -46.37 42.20
CA GLN A 78 29.17 -46.66 41.62
C GLN A 78 28.14 -45.54 41.90
N LYS A 79 28.20 -44.89 43.07
CA LYS A 79 27.34 -43.73 43.37
C LYS A 79 27.76 -42.48 42.58
N ALA A 80 29.06 -42.24 42.43
CA ALA A 80 29.58 -41.14 41.64
C ALA A 80 29.23 -41.31 40.15
N THR A 81 29.39 -42.52 39.61
CA THR A 81 29.03 -42.82 38.22
C THR A 81 27.52 -42.75 37.96
N SER A 82 26.67 -43.13 38.92
CA SER A 82 25.22 -42.96 38.77
C SER A 82 24.80 -41.49 38.81
N ARG A 83 25.42 -40.68 39.67
CA ARG A 83 25.21 -39.21 39.69
C ARG A 83 25.65 -38.56 38.39
N LEU A 84 26.86 -38.87 37.92
CA LEU A 84 27.38 -38.33 36.66
C LEU A 84 26.50 -38.73 35.47
N LYS A 85 25.95 -39.96 35.45
CA LYS A 85 24.98 -40.36 34.43
C LYS A 85 23.67 -39.56 34.52
N ALA A 86 23.13 -39.34 35.73
CA ALA A 86 21.94 -38.55 35.94
C ALA A 86 22.15 -37.08 35.50
N ASP A 87 23.29 -36.48 35.88
CA ASP A 87 23.67 -35.11 35.51
C ASP A 87 23.86 -35.00 33.99
N ARG A 88 24.43 -36.02 33.34
CA ARG A 88 24.56 -36.05 31.89
C ARG A 88 23.21 -36.15 31.18
N THR A 89 22.27 -36.92 31.73
CA THR A 89 20.91 -36.98 31.18
C THR A 89 20.14 -35.69 31.39
N SER A 90 20.32 -35.01 32.53
CA SER A 90 19.69 -33.71 32.77
C SER A 90 20.29 -32.62 31.90
N GLU A 91 21.61 -32.62 31.68
CA GLU A 91 22.29 -31.71 30.76
C GLU A 91 21.77 -31.88 29.32
N VAL A 92 21.64 -33.13 28.84
CA VAL A 92 21.08 -33.41 27.51
C VAL A 92 19.63 -32.93 27.41
N ALA A 93 18.82 -33.14 28.44
CA ALA A 93 17.44 -32.65 28.49
C ALA A 93 17.39 -31.11 28.43
N ILE A 94 18.20 -30.42 29.24
CA ILE A 94 18.28 -28.95 29.25
C ILE A 94 18.75 -28.42 27.89
N ARG A 95 19.77 -29.02 27.27
CA ARG A 95 20.23 -28.64 25.93
C ARG A 95 19.15 -28.83 24.87
N SER A 96 18.38 -29.92 24.96
CA SER A 96 17.27 -30.18 24.04
C SER A 96 16.16 -29.14 24.19
N GLN A 97 15.82 -28.78 25.44
CA GLN A 97 14.83 -27.77 25.75
C GLN A 97 15.28 -26.36 25.30
N LEU A 98 16.55 -26.02 25.50
CA LEU A 98 17.13 -24.75 25.03
C LEU A 98 17.11 -24.66 23.50
N LYS A 99 17.38 -25.77 22.80
CA LYS A 99 17.28 -25.83 21.34
C LYS A 99 15.83 -25.66 20.86
N GLU A 100 14.88 -26.30 21.53
CA GLU A 100 13.45 -26.14 21.23
C GLU A 100 12.99 -24.69 21.44
N GLN A 101 13.39 -24.06 22.55
CA GLN A 101 13.12 -22.65 22.83
C GLN A 101 13.74 -21.73 21.79
N SER A 102 15.00 -21.97 21.39
CA SER A 102 15.66 -21.21 20.32
C SER A 102 14.89 -21.31 19.00
N ASN A 103 14.38 -22.50 18.64
CA ASN A 103 13.56 -22.70 17.46
C ASN A 103 12.22 -21.95 17.53
N LEU A 104 11.54 -22.00 18.67
CA LEU A 104 10.29 -21.28 18.89
C LEU A 104 10.49 -19.76 18.82
N LEU A 105 11.57 -19.24 19.41
CA LEU A 105 11.91 -17.81 19.34
C LEU A 105 12.20 -17.40 17.89
N ASN A 106 12.94 -18.21 17.14
CA ASN A 106 13.19 -17.97 15.72
C ASN A 106 11.91 -17.98 14.90
N GLN A 107 10.97 -18.87 15.19
CA GLN A 107 9.65 -18.90 14.55
C GLN A 107 8.85 -17.63 14.88
N ALA A 108 8.74 -17.26 16.15
CA ALA A 108 8.04 -16.05 16.58
C ALA A 108 8.65 -14.78 15.93
N ASN A 109 9.98 -14.72 15.82
CA ASN A 109 10.65 -13.59 15.16
C ASN A 109 10.33 -13.52 13.65
N ARG A 110 10.19 -14.68 12.97
CA ARG A 110 9.72 -14.72 11.57
C ARG A 110 8.29 -14.23 11.44
N GLU A 111 7.40 -14.63 12.35
CA GLU A 111 6.00 -14.19 12.37
C GLU A 111 5.88 -12.68 12.64
N VAL A 112 6.69 -12.13 13.54
CA VAL A 112 6.77 -10.68 13.79
C VAL A 112 7.26 -9.93 12.55
N LYS A 113 8.31 -10.42 11.87
CA LYS A 113 8.80 -9.81 10.62
C LYS A 113 7.75 -9.86 9.51
N ALA A 114 7.05 -10.99 9.35
CA ALA A 114 5.96 -11.12 8.38
C ALA A 114 4.83 -10.14 8.69
N SER A 115 4.41 -10.03 9.95
CA SER A 115 3.35 -9.12 10.38
C SER A 115 3.74 -7.64 10.17
N ARG A 116 4.99 -7.27 10.43
CA ARG A 116 5.52 -5.92 10.15
C ARG A 116 5.48 -5.60 8.66
N ALA A 117 5.90 -6.52 7.79
CA ALA A 117 5.84 -6.32 6.35
C ALA A 117 4.40 -6.11 5.85
N VAL A 118 3.42 -6.86 6.39
CA VAL A 118 1.99 -6.67 6.08
C VAL A 118 1.50 -5.30 6.55
N LEU A 119 1.92 -4.85 7.74
CA LEU A 119 1.53 -3.55 8.29
C LEU A 119 2.10 -2.41 7.44
N ASP A 120 3.37 -2.49 7.05
CA ASP A 120 4.00 -1.48 6.20
C ASP A 120 3.36 -1.43 4.80
N HIS A 121 3.01 -2.57 4.23
CA HIS A 121 2.23 -2.61 2.99
C HIS A 121 0.86 -1.94 3.14
N LYS A 122 0.13 -2.22 4.24
CA LYS A 122 -1.16 -1.55 4.52
C LYS A 122 -1.01 -0.03 4.69
N ARG A 123 0.07 0.44 5.33
CA ARG A 123 0.38 1.87 5.45
C ARG A 123 0.64 2.52 4.10
N GLN A 124 1.39 1.85 3.22
CA GLN A 124 1.64 2.33 1.85
C GLN A 124 0.33 2.41 1.04
N VAL A 125 -0.52 1.39 1.13
CA VAL A 125 -1.84 1.40 0.47
C VAL A 125 -2.73 2.52 1.01
N ALA A 126 -2.76 2.73 2.34
CA ALA A 126 -3.52 3.82 2.93
C ALA A 126 -3.06 5.20 2.44
N LEU A 127 -1.74 5.43 2.38
CA LEU A 127 -1.18 6.68 1.85
C LEU A 127 -1.51 6.86 0.36
N LEU A 128 -1.47 5.79 -0.44
CA LEU A 128 -1.87 5.86 -1.84
C LEU A 128 -3.35 6.22 -1.99
N LEU A 129 -4.24 5.61 -1.19
CA LEU A 129 -5.67 5.94 -1.18
C LEU A 129 -5.92 7.39 -0.76
N GLU A 130 -5.19 7.91 0.22
CA GLU A 130 -5.26 9.31 0.63
C GLU A 130 -4.83 10.26 -0.50
N THR A 131 -3.74 9.96 -1.19
CA THR A 131 -3.31 10.77 -2.35
C THR A 131 -4.30 10.71 -3.51
N LEU A 132 -4.97 9.57 -3.71
CA LEU A 132 -6.01 9.42 -4.74
C LEU A 132 -7.27 10.20 -4.37
N ALA A 133 -7.70 10.16 -3.10
CA ALA A 133 -8.81 10.96 -2.60
C ALA A 133 -8.52 12.46 -2.81
N HIS A 134 -7.32 12.92 -2.44
CA HIS A 134 -6.93 14.32 -2.64
C HIS A 134 -6.92 14.73 -4.13
N LYS A 135 -6.45 13.85 -5.03
CA LYS A 135 -6.51 14.09 -6.48
C LYS A 135 -7.95 14.14 -7.00
N GLU A 136 -8.84 13.32 -6.45
CA GLU A 136 -10.27 13.35 -6.79
C GLU A 136 -10.91 14.66 -6.34
N ASP A 137 -10.60 15.16 -5.16
CA ASP A 137 -11.08 16.46 -4.68
C ASP A 137 -10.65 17.59 -5.63
N ILE A 138 -9.38 17.61 -6.05
CA ILE A 138 -8.89 18.59 -7.05
C ILE A 138 -9.64 18.42 -8.38
N ARG A 139 -9.92 17.19 -8.80
CA ARG A 139 -10.68 16.92 -10.03
C ARG A 139 -12.11 17.48 -9.93
N LEU A 140 -12.78 17.26 -8.80
CA LEU A 140 -14.11 17.79 -8.54
C LEU A 140 -14.12 19.32 -8.51
N GLN A 141 -13.12 19.94 -7.89
CA GLN A 141 -12.93 21.40 -7.93
C GLN A 141 -12.81 21.92 -9.36
N ARG A 142 -11.94 21.32 -10.18
CA ARG A 142 -11.80 21.70 -11.60
C ARG A 142 -13.10 21.54 -12.38
N PHE A 143 -13.86 20.47 -12.15
CA PHE A 143 -15.17 20.31 -12.79
C PHE A 143 -16.17 21.39 -12.38
N SER A 144 -16.13 21.82 -11.11
CA SER A 144 -16.95 22.94 -10.66
C SER A 144 -16.57 24.26 -11.34
N GLU A 145 -15.27 24.53 -11.53
CA GLU A 145 -14.77 25.71 -12.25
C GLU A 145 -15.14 25.68 -13.74
N ILE A 146 -14.97 24.53 -14.40
CA ILE A 146 -15.39 24.34 -15.80
C ILE A 146 -16.88 24.62 -15.95
N ARG A 147 -17.70 24.15 -15.01
CA ARG A 147 -19.14 24.43 -15.03
C ARG A 147 -19.42 25.93 -14.96
N VAL A 148 -18.72 26.67 -14.09
CA VAL A 148 -18.83 28.14 -14.00
C VAL A 148 -18.47 28.80 -15.33
N LEU A 149 -17.33 28.42 -15.93
CA LEU A 149 -16.87 28.96 -17.22
C LEU A 149 -17.85 28.66 -18.37
N VAL A 150 -18.44 27.46 -18.39
CA VAL A 150 -19.47 27.10 -19.38
C VAL A 150 -20.73 27.93 -19.20
N ASP A 151 -21.16 28.15 -17.96
CA ASP A 151 -22.31 29.00 -17.67
C ASP A 151 -22.04 30.48 -18.02
N GLU A 152 -20.81 30.97 -17.82
CA GLU A 152 -20.37 32.30 -18.27
C GLU A 152 -20.37 32.42 -19.79
N LEU A 153 -19.84 31.42 -20.52
CA LEU A 153 -19.88 31.38 -21.98
C LEU A 153 -21.32 31.33 -22.52
N ARG A 154 -22.21 30.60 -21.84
CA ARG A 154 -23.65 30.59 -22.20
C ARG A 154 -24.28 31.96 -22.01
N LYS A 155 -23.94 32.67 -20.92
CA LYS A 155 -24.42 34.05 -20.69
C LYS A 155 -23.85 35.03 -21.72
N SER A 156 -22.56 34.93 -22.04
CA SER A 156 -21.93 35.82 -23.03
C SER A 156 -22.50 35.59 -24.44
N THR A 157 -22.70 34.33 -24.85
CA THR A 157 -23.32 34.00 -26.14
C THR A 157 -24.79 34.41 -26.20
N ALA A 158 -25.57 34.19 -25.14
CA ALA A 158 -26.96 34.67 -25.07
C ALA A 158 -27.05 36.19 -25.26
N ASN A 159 -26.10 36.95 -24.71
CA ASN A 159 -26.02 38.40 -24.89
C ASN A 159 -25.61 38.79 -26.33
N VAL A 160 -24.77 37.98 -27.00
CA VAL A 160 -24.39 38.21 -28.41
C VAL A 160 -25.55 37.92 -29.36
N TYR A 161 -26.35 36.90 -29.11
CA TYR A 161 -27.56 36.62 -29.91
C TYR A 161 -28.70 37.64 -29.70
N ALA A 162 -28.65 38.44 -28.63
CA ALA A 162 -29.56 39.56 -28.42
C ALA A 162 -29.19 40.82 -29.24
N GLN A 163 -27.98 40.87 -29.82
CA GLN A 163 -27.65 41.82 -30.89
C GLN A 163 -27.96 41.17 -32.24
N GLU A 164 -28.93 41.74 -32.96
CA GLU A 164 -29.39 41.24 -34.27
C GLU A 164 -28.22 40.98 -35.23
N LEU A 165 -27.89 39.71 -35.44
CA LEU A 165 -26.95 39.29 -36.48
C LEU A 165 -27.66 39.24 -37.84
N PRO A 166 -27.05 39.74 -38.93
CA PRO A 166 -27.63 39.69 -40.26
C PRO A 166 -27.81 38.24 -40.71
N SER A 167 -29.01 37.90 -41.21
CA SER A 167 -29.32 36.55 -41.64
C SER A 167 -28.43 36.12 -42.81
N VAL A 168 -27.63 35.07 -42.61
CA VAL A 168 -26.91 34.38 -43.68
C VAL A 168 -27.78 33.22 -44.20
N PRO A 169 -27.83 32.96 -45.52
CA PRO A 169 -28.76 32.00 -46.12
C PRO A 169 -28.41 30.55 -45.77
N ASN A 170 -29.45 29.75 -45.54
CA ASN A 170 -29.41 28.32 -45.26
C ASN A 170 -28.74 27.52 -46.38
N GLU A 171 -27.76 26.67 -46.02
CA GLU A 171 -27.33 25.52 -46.82
C GLU A 171 -27.98 24.21 -46.32
N PRO A 172 -28.15 23.21 -47.19
CA PRO A 172 -29.12 22.15 -46.99
C PRO A 172 -28.63 21.01 -46.10
N GLU A 173 -29.60 20.47 -45.37
CA GLU A 173 -29.55 19.29 -44.53
C GLU A 173 -29.08 18.04 -45.31
N GLY A 174 -28.20 17.26 -44.68
CA GLY A 174 -28.15 15.82 -44.95
C GLY A 174 -26.78 15.18 -44.85
N VAL A 175 -26.31 14.88 -43.63
CA VAL A 175 -25.61 13.61 -43.34
C VAL A 175 -25.85 13.25 -41.88
N THR A 176 -26.68 12.22 -41.64
CA THR A 176 -26.79 11.54 -40.35
C THR A 176 -25.51 10.74 -40.10
N ALA A 177 -24.54 11.35 -39.41
CA ALA A 177 -23.36 10.66 -38.92
C ALA A 177 -23.77 9.69 -37.80
N THR A 178 -23.62 8.40 -38.09
CA THR A 178 -23.71 7.30 -37.13
C THR A 178 -22.84 7.59 -35.90
N ASN A 179 -23.44 7.46 -34.71
CA ASN A 179 -22.77 7.49 -33.42
C ASN A 179 -21.63 6.45 -33.36
N VAL A 180 -20.44 6.83 -33.81
CA VAL A 180 -19.20 6.19 -33.41
C VAL A 180 -18.97 6.63 -31.97
N GLY A 181 -19.02 5.67 -31.04
CA GLY A 181 -18.83 5.91 -29.62
C GLY A 181 -17.62 6.82 -29.41
N ARG A 182 -17.83 7.90 -28.65
CA ARG A 182 -16.83 8.92 -28.36
C ARG A 182 -15.54 8.26 -27.90
N SER A 183 -14.61 8.08 -28.83
CA SER A 183 -13.21 7.83 -28.53
C SER A 183 -12.80 8.96 -27.59
N SER A 184 -12.35 8.62 -26.39
CA SER A 184 -11.90 9.66 -25.47
C SER A 184 -10.77 10.42 -26.18
N TYR A 185 -10.78 11.74 -26.11
CA TYR A 185 -9.75 12.60 -26.70
C TYR A 185 -8.33 12.13 -26.33
N LEU A 186 -8.19 11.50 -25.16
CA LEU A 186 -6.97 10.89 -24.66
C LEU A 186 -6.56 9.64 -25.47
N GLN A 187 -7.51 8.80 -25.87
CA GLN A 187 -7.27 7.64 -26.71
C GLN A 187 -6.85 8.02 -28.14
N ASP A 188 -7.48 9.06 -28.72
CA ASP A 188 -7.11 9.55 -30.05
C ASP A 188 -5.72 10.23 -30.03
N THR A 189 -5.43 11.04 -29.02
CA THR A 189 -4.11 11.65 -28.85
C THR A 189 -3.01 10.62 -28.61
N LEU A 190 -3.25 9.59 -27.78
CA LEU A 190 -2.32 8.48 -27.59
C LEU A 190 -2.13 7.66 -28.87
N ALA A 191 -3.20 7.38 -29.61
CA ALA A 191 -3.11 6.67 -30.90
C ALA A 191 -2.30 7.47 -31.93
N THR A 192 -2.49 8.79 -31.96
CA THR A 192 -1.76 9.71 -32.85
C THR A 192 -0.28 9.79 -32.47
N LEU A 193 0.04 9.87 -31.18
CA LEU A 193 1.41 9.82 -30.66
C LEU A 193 2.09 8.48 -30.96
N HIS A 194 1.37 7.37 -30.79
CA HIS A 194 1.89 6.04 -31.12
C HIS A 194 2.16 5.89 -32.61
N ALA A 195 1.24 6.35 -33.46
CA ALA A 195 1.43 6.36 -34.91
C ALA A 195 2.64 7.22 -35.32
N HIS A 196 2.80 8.39 -34.71
CA HIS A 196 3.96 9.26 -34.91
C HIS A 196 5.27 8.57 -34.49
N ARG A 197 5.33 7.95 -33.31
CA ARG A 197 6.51 7.20 -32.83
C ARG A 197 6.86 6.02 -33.74
N ILE A 198 5.86 5.28 -34.22
CA ILE A 198 6.09 4.18 -35.18
C ILE A 198 6.64 4.73 -36.50
N HIS A 199 6.12 5.87 -36.97
CA HIS A 199 6.58 6.51 -38.19
C HIS A 199 8.02 7.00 -38.05
N THR A 200 8.38 7.69 -36.96
CA THR A 200 9.75 8.16 -36.72
C THR A 200 10.73 7.02 -36.54
N LEU A 201 10.35 5.93 -35.84
CA LEU A 201 11.18 4.73 -35.73
C LEU A 201 11.35 4.00 -37.06
N ARG A 202 10.33 4.03 -37.93
CA ARG A 202 10.47 3.47 -39.29
C ARG A 202 11.40 4.31 -40.14
N LEU A 203 11.33 5.63 -40.03
CA LEU A 203 12.24 6.55 -40.73
C LEU A 203 13.69 6.41 -40.23
N SER A 204 13.90 6.22 -38.92
CA SER A 204 15.25 6.05 -38.36
C SER A 204 15.89 4.70 -38.67
N ARG A 205 15.06 3.66 -38.86
CA ARG A 205 15.49 2.32 -39.29
C ARG A 205 15.57 2.16 -40.80
N GLN A 206 15.16 3.17 -41.56
CA GLN A 206 15.22 3.11 -43.00
C GLN A 206 16.70 3.16 -43.42
N PRO A 207 17.18 2.22 -44.24
CA PRO A 207 18.52 2.32 -44.80
C PRO A 207 18.66 3.67 -45.54
N PRO A 208 19.88 4.25 -45.60
CA PRO A 208 20.11 5.50 -46.31
C PRO A 208 19.47 5.39 -47.70
N ALA A 209 18.58 6.34 -48.01
CA ALA A 209 17.76 6.28 -49.20
C ALA A 209 18.67 6.05 -50.43
N PRO A 210 18.24 5.20 -51.39
CA PRO A 210 18.98 5.06 -52.64
C PRO A 210 19.16 6.43 -53.26
N ASP A 211 20.30 6.67 -53.90
CA ASP A 211 20.63 7.98 -54.46
C ASP A 211 19.54 8.39 -55.46
N LEU A 212 18.67 9.33 -55.06
CA LEU A 212 17.53 9.80 -55.85
C LEU A 212 17.94 10.86 -56.88
N ALA A 213 19.17 11.38 -56.78
CA ALA A 213 19.74 12.36 -57.68
C ALA A 213 19.71 11.95 -59.18
N PRO A 214 20.10 10.71 -59.57
CA PRO A 214 19.99 10.26 -60.95
C PRO A 214 18.54 10.16 -61.44
N SER A 215 17.60 9.71 -60.60
CA SER A 215 16.18 9.62 -60.96
C SER A 215 15.55 11.00 -61.18
N LEU A 216 15.91 11.97 -60.33
CA LEU A 216 15.48 13.37 -60.47
C LEU A 216 16.05 14.00 -61.74
N ARG A 217 17.34 13.77 -62.04
CA ARG A 217 17.98 14.24 -63.28
C ARG A 217 17.28 13.68 -64.53
N ALA A 218 17.02 12.38 -64.57
CA ALA A 218 16.30 11.75 -65.69
C ALA A 218 14.88 12.30 -65.87
N ALA A 219 14.16 12.55 -64.77
CA ALA A 219 12.81 13.13 -64.82
C ALA A 219 12.82 14.58 -65.33
N VAL A 220 13.77 15.41 -64.87
CA VAL A 220 13.92 16.80 -65.31
C VAL A 220 14.38 16.89 -66.76
N ALA A 221 15.32 16.04 -67.18
CA ALA A 221 15.77 15.92 -68.57
C ALA A 221 14.62 15.58 -69.51
N LYS A 222 13.80 14.58 -69.13
CA LYS A 222 12.60 14.19 -69.86
C LYS A 222 11.57 15.33 -69.95
N GLN A 223 11.40 16.11 -68.88
CA GLN A 223 10.45 17.21 -68.85
C GLN A 223 10.91 18.42 -69.67
N LEU A 224 12.22 18.68 -69.73
CA LEU A 224 12.81 19.75 -70.54
C LEU A 224 13.10 19.33 -71.99
N SER A 225 12.95 18.03 -72.32
CA SER A 225 13.31 17.45 -73.62
C SER A 225 14.78 17.71 -73.99
N LEU A 226 15.66 17.68 -73.00
CA LEU A 226 17.11 17.91 -73.12
C LEU A 226 17.88 16.66 -72.70
N PRO A 227 19.13 16.45 -73.19
CA PRO A 227 19.96 15.37 -72.71
C PRO A 227 20.29 15.52 -71.22
N GLU A 228 20.48 14.40 -70.51
CA GLU A 228 20.68 14.38 -69.06
C GLU A 228 21.92 15.18 -68.59
N ASP A 229 22.93 15.31 -69.45
CA ASP A 229 24.18 16.04 -69.20
C ASP A 229 24.11 17.54 -69.56
N ASP A 230 22.95 18.06 -69.98
CA ASP A 230 22.81 19.47 -70.33
C ASP A 230 22.95 20.36 -69.07
N PRO A 231 23.76 21.44 -69.10
CA PRO A 231 23.92 22.35 -67.98
C PRO A 231 22.60 22.99 -67.51
N SER A 232 21.59 23.05 -68.39
CA SER A 232 20.26 23.57 -68.09
C SER A 232 19.45 22.60 -67.22
N VAL A 233 19.59 21.29 -67.44
CA VAL A 233 18.98 20.23 -66.61
C VAL A 233 19.61 20.25 -65.21
N GLN A 234 20.94 20.37 -65.13
CA GLN A 234 21.65 20.46 -63.86
C GLN A 234 21.21 21.68 -63.04
N LYS A 235 21.11 22.86 -63.66
CA LYS A 235 20.62 24.09 -63.00
C LYS A 235 19.20 23.93 -62.45
N MET A 236 18.30 23.25 -63.17
CA MET A 236 16.93 23.05 -62.72
C MET A 236 16.85 22.05 -61.56
N VAL A 237 17.66 20.98 -61.61
CA VAL A 237 17.80 20.03 -60.50
C VAL A 237 18.32 20.72 -59.25
N ASP A 238 19.34 21.58 -59.38
CA ASP A 238 19.88 22.35 -58.27
C ASP A 238 18.84 23.32 -57.68
N GLN A 239 18.07 24.01 -58.52
CA GLN A 239 16.97 24.89 -58.07
C GLN A 239 15.86 24.13 -57.34
N LEU A 240 15.48 22.94 -57.82
CA LEU A 240 14.50 22.09 -57.15
C LEU A 240 15.05 21.56 -55.83
N GLY A 241 16.33 21.17 -55.80
CA GLY A 241 17.05 20.81 -54.58
C GLY A 241 17.06 21.93 -53.56
N ASP A 242 17.36 23.17 -53.98
CA ASP A 242 17.37 24.34 -53.11
C ASP A 242 15.96 24.71 -52.61
N ARG A 243 14.94 24.55 -53.44
CA ARG A 243 13.54 24.77 -53.03
C ARG A 243 13.08 23.70 -52.04
N ALA A 244 13.45 22.44 -52.27
CA ALA A 244 13.17 21.34 -51.36
C ALA A 244 13.90 21.55 -50.02
N ARG A 245 15.18 21.94 -50.05
CA ARG A 245 15.95 22.30 -48.85
C ARG A 245 15.32 23.44 -48.07
N ARG A 246 14.96 24.54 -48.74
CA ARG A 246 14.27 25.67 -48.10
C ARG A 246 12.92 25.29 -47.51
N LYS A 247 12.14 24.46 -48.21
CA LYS A 247 10.84 23.96 -47.71
C LYS A 247 11.01 23.02 -46.52
N ALA A 248 11.98 22.12 -46.57
CA ALA A 248 12.32 21.23 -45.46
C ALA A 248 12.80 22.01 -44.24
N GLN A 249 13.68 23.00 -44.43
CA GLN A 249 14.10 23.92 -43.38
C GLN A 249 12.89 24.65 -42.77
N ALA A 250 12.02 25.25 -43.59
CA ALA A 250 10.83 25.93 -43.11
C ALA A 250 9.86 25.01 -42.35
N GLN A 251 9.73 23.74 -42.76
CA GLN A 251 8.91 22.74 -42.07
C GLN A 251 9.55 22.25 -40.77
N CYS A 252 10.88 22.10 -40.71
CA CYS A 252 11.60 21.79 -39.49
C CYS A 252 11.54 22.94 -38.47
N SER A 253 11.47 24.19 -38.94
CA SER A 253 11.35 25.37 -38.06
C SER A 253 9.99 25.47 -37.36
N TYR A 254 8.94 24.79 -37.82
CA TYR A 254 7.57 25.06 -37.37
C TYR A 254 7.07 24.26 -36.16
N HIS A 255 7.83 23.30 -35.62
CA HIS A 255 7.38 22.48 -34.46
C HIS A 255 8.37 22.38 -33.29
N GLY A 256 9.41 23.20 -33.27
CA GLY A 256 10.24 23.38 -32.09
C GLY A 256 9.59 24.36 -31.12
N ILE A 257 9.07 23.87 -30.00
CA ILE A 257 8.76 24.66 -28.78
C ILE A 257 9.99 25.49 -28.30
N LEU A 258 11.16 25.28 -28.91
CA LEU A 258 12.41 25.96 -28.66
C LEU A 258 12.58 27.32 -29.37
N SER A 259 11.66 27.74 -30.24
CA SER A 259 11.77 29.05 -30.94
C SER A 259 11.37 30.27 -30.07
N LEU A 260 11.46 30.14 -28.75
CA LEU A 260 11.28 31.23 -27.77
C LEU A 260 12.61 31.84 -27.30
N ARG A 261 13.76 31.40 -27.82
CA ARG A 261 15.07 31.99 -27.51
C ARG A 261 15.61 32.83 -28.66
N THR A 262 16.03 34.04 -28.30
CA THR A 262 16.46 35.12 -29.19
C THR A 262 17.71 34.75 -30.02
N PRO A 263 17.84 35.30 -31.25
CA PRO A 263 18.82 34.89 -32.25
C PRO A 263 20.25 35.41 -32.03
N GLU A 264 20.63 35.83 -30.81
CA GLU A 264 21.90 36.51 -30.56
C GLU A 264 22.99 35.64 -29.92
N HIS A 265 22.77 34.35 -29.72
CA HIS A 265 23.82 33.47 -29.19
C HIS A 265 24.08 32.36 -30.21
N ASP A 266 25.31 32.30 -30.73
CA ASP A 266 25.87 31.12 -31.37
C ASP A 266 25.86 29.99 -30.31
N ILE A 267 24.75 29.26 -30.24
CA ILE A 267 24.63 28.11 -29.35
C ILE A 267 25.44 26.99 -29.98
N ASP A 268 26.42 26.51 -29.22
CA ASP A 268 27.27 25.39 -29.57
C ASP A 268 26.39 24.18 -29.93
N ILE A 269 26.60 23.63 -31.13
CA ILE A 269 25.84 22.48 -31.65
C ILE A 269 25.96 21.29 -30.69
N ASP A 270 27.11 21.18 -30.00
CA ASP A 270 27.33 20.13 -29.02
C ASP A 270 26.44 20.31 -27.78
N GLU A 271 26.22 21.55 -27.33
CA GLU A 271 25.33 21.86 -26.20
C GLU A 271 23.85 21.64 -26.55
N LEU A 272 23.45 21.92 -27.79
CA LEU A 272 22.11 21.57 -28.26
C LEU A 272 21.93 20.05 -28.36
N SER A 273 22.97 19.34 -28.82
CA SER A 273 22.95 17.88 -28.94
C SER A 273 22.86 17.17 -27.58
N SER A 274 23.49 17.72 -26.54
CA SER A 274 23.37 17.21 -25.17
C SER A 274 21.98 17.49 -24.62
N ALA A 275 21.46 18.72 -24.77
CA ALA A 275 20.12 19.06 -24.30
C ALA A 275 19.01 18.20 -24.94
N VAL A 276 19.12 17.89 -26.24
CA VAL A 276 18.17 16.99 -26.93
C VAL A 276 18.29 15.56 -26.42
N ARG A 277 19.50 15.11 -26.10
CA ARG A 277 19.75 13.77 -25.55
C ARG A 277 19.17 13.64 -24.15
N ASP A 278 19.37 14.63 -23.31
CA ASP A 278 18.83 14.68 -21.94
C ASP A 278 17.29 14.68 -21.97
N GLN A 279 16.68 15.45 -22.87
CA GLN A 279 15.22 15.42 -23.08
C GLN A 279 14.73 14.07 -23.61
N HIS A 280 15.52 13.41 -24.47
CA HIS A 280 15.17 12.09 -24.98
C HIS A 280 15.22 11.03 -23.87
N GLU A 281 16.24 11.11 -23.01
CA GLU A 281 16.39 10.24 -21.85
C GLU A 281 15.23 10.45 -20.87
N GLU A 282 14.89 11.71 -20.55
CA GLU A 282 13.74 12.03 -19.69
C GLU A 282 12.40 11.53 -20.29
N LEU A 283 12.18 11.71 -21.59
CA LEU A 283 11.00 11.19 -22.28
C LEU A 283 10.97 9.65 -22.28
N GLN A 284 12.12 9.02 -22.37
CA GLN A 284 12.23 7.56 -22.32
C GLN A 284 11.95 7.05 -20.91
N GLU A 285 12.47 7.69 -19.86
CA GLU A 285 12.16 7.37 -18.46
C GLU A 285 10.66 7.54 -18.16
N LEU A 286 10.05 8.63 -18.62
CA LEU A 286 8.60 8.85 -18.49
C LEU A 286 7.78 7.81 -19.25
N SER A 287 8.22 7.44 -20.46
CA SER A 287 7.62 6.36 -21.25
C SER A 287 7.69 5.03 -20.49
N ASP A 288 8.85 4.66 -19.95
CA ASP A 288 9.08 3.40 -19.24
C ASP A 288 8.31 3.34 -17.92
N LEU A 289 8.21 4.48 -17.21
CA LEU A 289 7.36 4.62 -16.03
C LEU A 289 5.88 4.42 -16.38
N SER A 290 5.41 4.99 -17.49
CA SER A 290 4.02 4.85 -17.93
C SER A 290 3.69 3.39 -18.29
N ILE A 291 4.60 2.68 -18.96
CA ILE A 291 4.48 1.25 -19.28
C ILE A 291 4.45 0.41 -18.00
N SER A 292 5.32 0.73 -17.05
CA SER A 292 5.36 0.05 -15.75
C SER A 292 4.05 0.22 -14.97
N LEU A 293 3.48 1.44 -15.00
CA LEU A 293 2.20 1.74 -14.36
C LEU A 293 1.03 1.00 -15.05
N ILE A 294 1.05 0.89 -16.38
CA ILE A 294 0.09 0.08 -17.14
C ILE A 294 0.19 -1.39 -16.71
N HIS A 295 1.39 -1.97 -16.67
CA HIS A 295 1.59 -3.36 -16.23
C HIS A 295 1.11 -3.59 -14.80
N LEU A 296 1.42 -2.67 -13.89
CA LEU A 296 1.01 -2.74 -12.49
C LEU A 296 -0.52 -2.65 -12.36
N SER A 297 -1.17 -1.73 -13.09
CA SER A 297 -2.63 -1.63 -13.12
C SER A 297 -3.30 -2.91 -13.66
N GLN A 298 -2.75 -3.51 -14.72
CA GLN A 298 -3.24 -4.79 -15.24
C GLN A 298 -3.10 -5.92 -14.23
N ASN A 299 -1.99 -5.96 -13.48
CA ASN A 299 -1.80 -6.96 -12.43
C ASN A 299 -2.81 -6.80 -11.29
N TYR A 300 -3.12 -5.56 -10.89
CA TYR A 300 -4.16 -5.31 -9.89
C TYR A 300 -5.55 -5.71 -10.40
N ILE A 301 -5.88 -5.41 -11.66
CA ILE A 301 -7.15 -5.84 -12.27
C ILE A 301 -7.25 -7.37 -12.26
N ARG A 302 -6.18 -8.09 -12.63
CA ARG A 302 -6.16 -9.57 -12.56
C ARG A 302 -6.31 -10.07 -11.13
N SER A 303 -5.60 -9.48 -10.17
CA SER A 303 -5.70 -9.86 -8.75
C SER A 303 -7.11 -9.65 -8.19
N LEU A 304 -7.74 -8.51 -8.49
CA LEU A 304 -9.12 -8.22 -8.11
C LEU A 304 -10.11 -9.19 -8.77
N HIS A 305 -9.87 -9.53 -10.04
CA HIS A 305 -10.66 -10.51 -10.75
C HIS A 305 -10.55 -11.88 -10.05
N THR A 306 -9.34 -12.40 -9.84
CA THR A 306 -9.09 -13.66 -9.10
C THR A 306 -9.73 -13.63 -7.71
N PHE A 307 -9.60 -12.50 -6.99
CA PHE A 307 -10.21 -12.36 -5.68
C PHE A 307 -11.75 -12.49 -5.76
N SER A 308 -12.37 -11.77 -6.70
CA SER A 308 -13.82 -11.76 -6.89
C SER A 308 -14.35 -13.10 -7.42
N THR A 309 -13.62 -13.80 -8.27
CA THR A 309 -14.10 -15.04 -8.92
C THR A 309 -13.78 -16.29 -8.13
N GLU A 310 -12.65 -16.33 -7.42
CA GLU A 310 -12.18 -17.55 -6.75
C GLU A 310 -12.32 -17.44 -5.24
N THR A 311 -11.77 -16.40 -4.62
CA THR A 311 -11.73 -16.34 -3.15
C THR A 311 -13.01 -15.85 -2.52
N LEU A 312 -13.70 -14.88 -3.14
CA LEU A 312 -14.94 -14.32 -2.58
C LEU A 312 -16.05 -15.37 -2.46
N PRO A 313 -16.30 -16.25 -3.45
CA PRO A 313 -17.28 -17.33 -3.31
C PRO A 313 -16.91 -18.32 -2.22
N VAL A 314 -15.61 -18.67 -2.08
CA VAL A 314 -15.16 -19.57 -1.01
C VAL A 314 -15.43 -18.95 0.36
N ILE A 315 -15.09 -17.68 0.55
CA ILE A 315 -15.34 -16.96 1.80
C ILE A 315 -16.85 -16.88 2.06
N SER A 316 -17.65 -16.53 1.05
CA SER A 316 -19.11 -16.48 1.16
C SER A 316 -19.67 -17.84 1.57
N ASN A 317 -19.25 -18.93 0.92
CA ASN A 317 -19.68 -20.28 1.26
C ASN A 317 -19.27 -20.66 2.69
N THR A 318 -18.05 -20.34 3.12
CA THR A 318 -17.64 -20.63 4.52
C THR A 318 -18.44 -19.83 5.54
N LEU A 319 -18.80 -18.59 5.22
CA LEU A 319 -19.66 -17.77 6.06
C LEU A 319 -21.08 -18.30 6.08
N ASP A 320 -21.63 -18.70 4.92
CA ASP A 320 -22.95 -19.31 4.82
C ASP A 320 -23.01 -20.67 5.53
N GLU A 321 -21.97 -21.50 5.44
CA GLU A 321 -21.83 -22.73 6.21
C GLU A 321 -21.77 -22.44 7.72
N SER A 322 -20.99 -21.43 8.13
CA SER A 322 -20.92 -21.01 9.54
C SER A 322 -22.25 -20.47 10.04
N ARG A 323 -22.98 -19.76 9.17
CA ARG A 323 -24.31 -19.23 9.43
C ARG A 323 -25.33 -20.35 9.53
N GLN A 324 -25.34 -21.30 8.61
CA GLN A 324 -26.18 -22.50 8.68
C GLN A 324 -25.85 -23.36 9.90
N PHE A 325 -24.59 -23.42 10.32
CA PHE A 325 -24.19 -24.10 11.55
C PHE A 325 -24.71 -23.35 12.80
N ALA A 326 -24.71 -22.03 12.80
CA ALA A 326 -25.22 -21.20 13.89
C ALA A 326 -26.77 -21.16 13.94
N GLU A 327 -27.41 -21.10 12.78
CA GLU A 327 -28.88 -21.13 12.58
C GLU A 327 -29.45 -22.55 12.72
N GLY A 328 -28.64 -23.57 12.44
CA GLY A 328 -28.96 -24.97 12.69
C GLY A 328 -29.29 -25.23 14.16
N GLU A 329 -30.07 -26.29 14.41
CA GLU A 329 -30.70 -26.63 15.70
C GLU A 329 -29.74 -26.78 16.90
N THR A 330 -28.42 -26.63 16.72
CA THR A 330 -27.41 -26.89 17.74
C THR A 330 -27.05 -25.70 18.60
N TYR A 331 -26.97 -24.45 18.10
CA TYR A 331 -26.58 -23.33 18.96
C TYR A 331 -27.77 -22.45 19.34
N ILE A 332 -28.49 -21.92 18.35
CA ILE A 332 -29.74 -21.18 18.59
C ILE A 332 -30.82 -22.12 19.11
N GLY A 333 -30.88 -23.38 18.64
CA GLY A 333 -31.81 -24.39 19.17
C GLY A 333 -31.51 -24.79 20.62
N VAL A 334 -30.23 -24.91 21.01
CA VAL A 334 -29.85 -25.12 22.42
C VAL A 334 -30.22 -23.91 23.28
N LEU A 335 -29.97 -22.68 22.79
CA LEU A 335 -30.35 -21.46 23.50
C LEU A 335 -31.87 -21.28 23.61
N LYS A 336 -32.63 -21.54 22.53
CA LYS A 336 -34.10 -21.51 22.54
C LYS A 336 -34.65 -22.54 23.52
N ASN A 337 -34.15 -23.78 23.49
CA ASN A 337 -34.55 -24.82 24.43
C ASN A 337 -34.24 -24.44 25.88
N THR A 338 -33.11 -23.77 26.16
CA THR A 338 -32.82 -23.30 27.52
C THR A 338 -33.75 -22.19 27.99
N VAL A 339 -34.28 -21.36 27.09
CA VAL A 339 -35.22 -20.28 27.44
C VAL A 339 -36.65 -20.80 27.55
N THR A 340 -37.09 -21.71 26.67
CA THR A 340 -38.46 -22.26 26.69
C THR A 340 -38.69 -23.32 27.76
N LEU A 341 -37.64 -23.95 28.31
CA LEU A 341 -37.75 -24.95 29.40
C LEU A 341 -37.56 -24.34 30.81
N SER A 342 -37.50 -23.01 30.93
CA SER A 342 -37.60 -22.33 32.23
C SER A 342 -39.01 -22.37 32.82
N GLU A 343 -40.00 -22.90 32.09
CA GLU A 343 -41.26 -23.36 32.66
C GLU A 343 -41.13 -24.85 33.07
N PRO A 344 -41.32 -25.19 34.36
CA PRO A 344 -41.12 -26.54 34.85
C PRO A 344 -42.17 -27.49 34.26
N PRO A 345 -41.78 -28.56 33.53
CA PRO A 345 -42.73 -29.58 33.09
C PRO A 345 -43.15 -30.47 34.28
N PRO A 346 -44.43 -30.86 34.38
CA PRO A 346 -45.00 -31.50 35.57
C PRO A 346 -44.59 -32.96 35.81
N ASN A 347 -43.73 -33.57 35.00
CA ASN A 347 -43.37 -34.99 35.16
C ASN A 347 -41.85 -35.23 35.07
N GLY A 348 -41.28 -35.63 36.21
CA GLY A 348 -39.85 -35.72 36.51
C GLY A 348 -39.04 -36.85 35.88
N GLN A 349 -39.21 -37.14 34.59
CA GLN A 349 -38.47 -38.22 33.90
C GLN A 349 -37.37 -37.75 32.90
N ARG A 350 -37.10 -36.45 32.77
CA ARG A 350 -36.06 -35.95 31.82
C ARG A 350 -34.73 -35.47 32.44
N ALA A 351 -34.59 -35.48 33.77
CA ALA A 351 -33.43 -34.91 34.46
C ALA A 351 -32.08 -35.60 34.13
N ASP A 352 -32.09 -36.91 33.86
CA ASP A 352 -30.86 -37.69 33.69
C ASP A 352 -30.15 -37.50 32.35
N ARG A 353 -30.88 -37.16 31.28
CA ARG A 353 -30.26 -36.89 29.97
C ARG A 353 -29.63 -35.48 29.93
N TRP A 354 -30.19 -34.55 30.69
CA TRP A 354 -29.74 -33.16 30.80
C TRP A 354 -28.47 -33.03 31.65
N SER A 355 -28.35 -33.78 32.76
CA SER A 355 -27.12 -33.75 33.57
C SER A 355 -25.90 -34.15 32.75
N LYS A 356 -26.02 -35.16 31.87
CA LYS A 356 -24.94 -35.61 31.01
C LYS A 356 -24.53 -34.58 29.94
N THR A 357 -25.48 -33.88 29.34
CA THR A 357 -25.17 -32.87 28.31
C THR A 357 -24.60 -31.59 28.92
N LEU A 358 -25.18 -31.12 30.03
CA LEU A 358 -24.62 -30.01 30.81
C LEU A 358 -23.21 -30.34 31.28
N ASN A 359 -22.99 -31.49 31.92
CA ASN A 359 -21.66 -31.89 32.39
C ASN A 359 -20.63 -31.93 31.24
N ASN A 360 -21.01 -32.45 30.07
CA ASN A 360 -20.12 -32.48 28.90
C ASN A 360 -19.77 -31.06 28.38
N THR A 361 -20.74 -30.14 28.35
CA THR A 361 -20.48 -28.75 27.96
C THR A 361 -19.64 -28.01 29.00
N THR A 362 -19.91 -28.22 30.30
CA THR A 362 -19.13 -27.64 31.39
C THR A 362 -17.70 -28.16 31.39
N ASP A 363 -17.48 -29.44 31.06
CA ASP A 363 -16.17 -30.04 30.94
C ASP A 363 -15.41 -29.57 29.70
N SER A 364 -16.11 -29.32 28.59
CA SER A 364 -15.51 -28.72 27.38
C SER A 364 -15.08 -27.28 27.62
N VAL A 365 -15.92 -26.47 28.28
CA VAL A 365 -15.59 -25.10 28.67
C VAL A 365 -14.44 -25.09 29.68
N LYS A 366 -14.46 -25.96 30.70
CA LYS A 366 -13.32 -26.11 31.63
C LYS A 366 -12.04 -26.45 30.90
N ARG A 367 -12.05 -27.40 29.95
CA ARG A 367 -10.87 -27.75 29.15
C ARG A 367 -10.34 -26.57 28.35
N SER A 368 -11.21 -25.83 27.68
CA SER A 368 -10.82 -24.66 26.89
C SER A 368 -10.24 -23.55 27.77
N VAL A 369 -10.84 -23.30 28.95
CA VAL A 369 -10.33 -22.34 29.92
C VAL A 369 -8.98 -22.79 30.49
N THR A 370 -8.80 -24.07 30.83
CA THR A 370 -7.51 -24.58 31.30
C THR A 370 -6.42 -24.49 30.23
N GLN A 371 -6.76 -24.67 28.95
CA GLN A 371 -5.80 -24.58 27.85
C GLN A 371 -5.39 -23.12 27.59
N CYS A 372 -6.33 -22.18 27.66
CA CYS A 372 -6.03 -20.75 27.63
C CYS A 372 -5.17 -20.33 28.84
N GLN A 373 -5.49 -20.84 30.02
CA GLN A 373 -4.72 -20.56 31.24
C GLN A 373 -3.29 -21.11 31.15
N GLN A 374 -3.10 -22.33 30.63
CA GLN A 374 -1.77 -22.91 30.40
C GLN A 374 -0.95 -22.08 29.40
N ARG A 375 -1.58 -21.56 28.34
CA ARG A 375 -0.91 -20.64 27.40
C ARG A 375 -0.53 -19.31 28.06
N ALA A 376 -1.40 -18.75 28.90
CA ALA A 376 -1.13 -17.51 29.61
C ALA A 376 -0.02 -17.69 30.67
N ASP A 377 -0.06 -18.77 31.45
CA ASP A 377 0.96 -19.13 32.44
C ASP A 377 2.32 -19.40 31.77
N PHE A 378 2.31 -20.02 30.58
CA PHE A 378 3.51 -20.21 29.77
C PHE A 378 4.14 -18.87 29.38
N ILE A 379 3.35 -17.94 28.82
CA ILE A 379 3.81 -16.59 28.43
C ILE A 379 4.34 -15.82 29.65
N ALA A 380 3.65 -15.91 30.79
CA ALA A 380 4.07 -15.25 32.02
C ALA A 380 5.36 -15.86 32.61
N SER A 381 5.57 -17.17 32.46
CA SER A 381 6.80 -17.84 32.91
C SER A 381 8.02 -17.51 32.04
N THR A 382 7.83 -17.21 30.75
CA THR A 382 8.89 -16.76 29.83
C THR A 382 9.31 -15.31 30.04
N LEU A 383 8.53 -14.50 30.77
CA LEU A 383 8.83 -13.09 31.05
C LEU A 383 9.43 -12.85 32.44
N LYS A 384 9.88 -13.90 33.14
CA LYS A 384 10.67 -13.69 34.37
C LYS A 384 11.99 -13.01 34.01
N PRO A 385 12.33 -11.87 34.65
CA PRO A 385 13.63 -11.24 34.46
C PRO A 385 14.69 -12.22 34.97
N LEU A 386 15.63 -12.58 34.10
CA LEU A 386 16.81 -13.34 34.49
C LEU A 386 17.64 -12.42 35.39
N GLU A 387 17.77 -12.80 36.67
CA GLU A 387 18.67 -12.16 37.61
C GLU A 387 20.11 -12.30 37.11
N ASP A 388 20.82 -11.17 37.15
CA ASP A 388 22.27 -10.98 37.19
C ASP A 388 23.13 -11.91 36.34
N ASP A 389 23.29 -11.55 35.06
CA ASP A 389 24.46 -11.93 34.27
C ASP A 389 25.23 -10.68 33.82
N ILE A 390 26.52 -10.69 34.14
CA ILE A 390 27.46 -9.55 34.26
C ILE A 390 27.78 -8.86 32.90
N GLU A 391 27.16 -9.29 31.79
CA GLU A 391 27.39 -8.75 30.44
C GLU A 391 26.29 -7.78 29.94
N GLN A 392 25.19 -7.60 30.67
CA GLN A 392 24.10 -6.69 30.29
C GLN A 392 24.51 -5.21 30.08
N PRO A 393 25.37 -4.56 30.90
CA PRO A 393 25.62 -3.13 30.72
C PRO A 393 26.34 -2.82 29.41
N ALA A 394 27.20 -3.72 28.93
CA ALA A 394 27.88 -3.54 27.64
C ALA A 394 26.92 -3.71 26.45
N LEU A 395 25.98 -4.64 26.54
CA LEU A 395 24.97 -4.86 25.50
C LEU A 395 23.92 -3.73 25.48
N VAL A 396 23.53 -3.24 26.65
CA VAL A 396 22.62 -2.08 26.80
C VAL A 396 23.30 -0.82 26.28
N ALA A 397 24.56 -0.55 26.64
CA ALA A 397 25.31 0.60 26.12
C ALA A 397 25.47 0.54 24.59
N LYS A 398 25.71 -0.65 24.01
CA LYS A 398 25.79 -0.83 22.57
C LYS A 398 24.43 -0.64 21.89
N HIS A 399 23.34 -1.04 22.54
CA HIS A 399 22.00 -0.82 22.03
C HIS A 399 21.64 0.66 22.09
N GLU A 400 21.92 1.35 23.20
CA GLU A 400 21.72 2.79 23.39
C GLU A 400 22.51 3.62 22.38
N GLU A 401 23.76 3.23 22.09
CA GLU A 401 24.57 3.86 21.05
C GLU A 401 23.96 3.65 19.65
N SER A 402 23.47 2.43 19.37
CA SER A 402 22.80 2.12 18.11
C SER A 402 21.47 2.86 17.95
N THR A 403 20.70 3.04 19.03
CA THR A 403 19.44 3.79 18.99
C THR A 403 19.72 5.28 18.84
N SER A 404 20.70 5.82 19.58
CA SER A 404 21.12 7.22 19.46
C SER A 404 21.56 7.58 18.03
N LYS A 405 22.37 6.72 17.39
CA LYS A 405 22.76 6.90 15.97
C LYS A 405 21.57 6.83 15.01
N ALA A 406 20.61 5.96 15.28
CA ALA A 406 19.39 5.87 14.48
C ALA A 406 18.50 7.13 14.65
N ASP A 407 18.42 7.66 15.87
CA ASP A 407 17.67 8.87 16.20
C ASP A 407 18.33 10.13 15.61
N GLU A 408 19.67 10.21 15.61
CA GLU A 408 20.42 11.25 14.89
C GLU A 408 20.19 11.18 13.37
N TYR A 409 20.18 9.97 12.80
CA TYR A 409 19.87 9.81 11.38
C TYR A 409 18.41 10.19 11.06
N ALA A 410 17.46 9.82 11.92
CA ALA A 410 16.06 10.18 11.75
C ALA A 410 15.85 11.69 11.87
N SER A 411 16.48 12.35 12.84
CA SER A 411 16.37 13.79 13.05
C SER A 411 16.98 14.58 11.87
N THR A 412 18.15 14.19 11.38
CA THR A 412 18.77 14.82 10.20
C THR A 412 17.94 14.62 8.92
N LEU A 413 17.30 13.46 8.76
CA LEU A 413 16.40 13.21 7.64
C LEU A 413 15.14 14.06 7.73
N LEU A 414 14.55 14.20 8.93
CA LEU A 414 13.39 15.06 9.17
C LEU A 414 13.73 16.53 8.94
N GLU A 415 14.90 17.00 9.38
CA GLU A 415 15.36 18.37 9.13
C GLU A 415 15.53 18.64 7.62
N ARG A 416 16.10 17.70 6.87
CA ARG A 416 16.19 17.79 5.40
C ARG A 416 14.81 17.83 4.74
N LYS A 417 13.85 17.03 5.21
CA LYS A 417 12.48 17.05 4.70
C LYS A 417 11.79 18.38 5.02
N ALA A 418 11.96 18.92 6.23
CA ALA A 418 11.43 20.22 6.62
C ALA A 418 11.97 21.35 5.71
N LYS A 419 13.29 21.37 5.45
CA LYS A 419 13.90 22.33 4.51
C LYS A 419 13.34 22.21 3.09
N LYS A 420 13.08 20.98 2.61
CA LYS A 420 12.45 20.76 1.29
C LYS A 420 11.00 21.27 1.25
N VAL A 421 10.24 21.09 2.32
CA VAL A 421 8.87 21.63 2.43
C VAL A 421 8.91 23.16 2.40
N GLU A 422 9.82 23.79 3.16
CA GLU A 422 9.96 25.24 3.17
C GLU A 422 10.35 25.81 1.78
N GLN A 423 11.21 25.09 1.04
CA GLN A 423 11.54 25.45 -0.35
C GLN A 423 10.32 25.30 -1.28
N ALA A 424 9.55 24.23 -1.15
CA ALA A 424 8.33 24.02 -1.93
C ALA A 424 7.30 25.13 -1.64
N GLU A 425 7.13 25.54 -0.38
CA GLU A 425 6.25 26.64 0.01
C GLU A 425 6.69 28.00 -0.57
N ARG A 426 8.00 28.25 -0.66
CA ARG A 426 8.52 29.44 -1.37
C ARG A 426 8.15 29.39 -2.85
N LEU A 427 8.34 28.24 -3.50
CA LEU A 427 8.03 28.05 -4.91
C LEU A 427 6.53 28.25 -5.21
N VAL A 428 5.66 27.75 -4.33
CA VAL A 428 4.20 27.96 -4.43
C VAL A 428 3.86 29.46 -4.34
N ARG A 429 4.50 30.19 -3.41
CA ARG A 429 4.32 31.65 -3.29
C ARG A 429 4.79 32.39 -4.54
N ASP A 430 5.90 31.98 -5.13
CA ASP A 430 6.42 32.58 -6.36
C ASP A 430 5.49 32.33 -7.55
N VAL A 431 4.99 31.09 -7.71
CA VAL A 431 3.99 30.77 -8.73
C VAL A 431 2.71 31.59 -8.55
N GLN A 432 2.20 31.70 -7.32
CA GLN A 432 1.02 32.53 -7.03
C GLN A 432 1.28 34.01 -7.34
N ARG A 433 2.49 34.52 -7.08
CA ARG A 433 2.89 35.87 -7.45
C ARG A 433 2.90 36.05 -8.96
N TYR A 434 3.52 35.14 -9.71
CA TYR A 434 3.52 35.18 -11.17
C TYR A 434 2.12 35.09 -11.78
N ILE A 435 1.21 34.31 -11.18
CA ILE A 435 -0.19 34.27 -11.61
C ILE A 435 -0.87 35.63 -11.38
N LYS A 436 -0.64 36.27 -10.22
CA LYS A 436 -1.17 37.62 -9.95
C LYS A 436 -0.61 38.66 -10.92
N ASP A 437 0.69 38.65 -11.14
CA ASP A 437 1.36 39.58 -12.05
C ASP A 437 0.90 39.35 -13.50
N GLY A 438 0.68 38.09 -13.90
CA GLY A 438 0.11 37.72 -15.20
C GLY A 438 -1.33 38.21 -15.39
N LYS A 439 -2.16 38.16 -14.34
CA LYS A 439 -3.53 38.72 -14.37
C LYS A 439 -3.52 40.24 -14.51
N LEU A 440 -2.65 40.92 -13.77
CA LEU A 440 -2.44 42.38 -13.87
C LEU A 440 -2.01 42.79 -15.29
N LEU A 441 -1.07 42.06 -15.90
CA LEU A 441 -0.60 42.33 -17.26
C LEU A 441 -1.65 42.04 -18.33
N ALA A 442 -2.52 41.05 -18.09
CA ALA A 442 -3.61 40.72 -19.02
C ALA A 442 -4.81 41.69 -18.93
N GLY A 443 -4.81 42.63 -17.98
CA GLY A 443 -5.96 43.53 -17.75
C GLY A 443 -7.23 42.80 -17.29
N ILE A 444 -7.07 41.60 -16.74
CA ILE A 444 -8.16 40.77 -16.20
C ILE A 444 -8.16 41.03 -14.69
N GLU A 445 -8.98 41.99 -14.26
CA GLU A 445 -9.25 42.23 -12.82
C GLU A 445 -10.05 41.10 -12.19
#